data_AF-A0A375H4B3-F1
#
_entry.id   AF-A0A375H4B3-F1
#
_cell.length_a   1.000
_cell.length_b   1.000
_cell.length_c   1.000
_cell.angle_alpha   90.00
_cell.angle_beta   90.00
_cell.angle_gamma   90.00
#
_symmetry.space_group_name_H-M   'P 1'
#
loop_
_entity.id
_entity.type
_entity.pdbx_description
1 polymer ?
#
loop_
_entity_poly.entity_id
_entity_poly.type
_entity_poly.pdbx_seq_one_letter_code
_entity_poly.pdbx_strand_id
1 'polypeptide(L)' 'MFSRRLLEQQGVDATDPIVVVTSDFHVRRAVQIAGKAGFGKVAGVGAGTPIYLRYNAWLREYFAAISGWVLREY' A
#
# COMPACT_ATOMS: atom_id res chain seq x y z
N MET A 1 -8.61 -7.59 -7.47
CA MET A 1 -9.88 -8.16 -7.97
C MET A 1 -10.40 -9.33 -7.13
N PHE A 2 -9.55 -10.25 -6.64
CA PHE A 2 -9.98 -11.37 -5.79
C PHE A 2 -10.71 -10.93 -4.51
N SER A 3 -10.11 -10.01 -3.74
CA SER A 3 -10.69 -9.54 -2.47
C SER A 3 -12.02 -8.81 -2.63
N ARG A 4 -12.25 -8.15 -3.77
CA ARG A 4 -13.52 -7.47 -4.05
C ARG A 4 -14.68 -8.46 -4.19
N ARG A 5 -14.50 -9.52 -4.98
CA ARG A 5 -15.52 -10.54 -5.15
C ARG A 5 -15.82 -11.28 -3.84
N LEU A 6 -14.79 -11.50 -3.02
CA LEU A 6 -14.97 -12.11 -1.70
C LEU A 6 -15.80 -11.22 -0.77
N LEU A 7 -15.57 -9.91 -0.79
CA LEU A 7 -16.33 -8.94 0.00
C LEU A 7 -17.78 -8.81 -0.48
N GLU A 8 -18.00 -8.77 -1.80
CA GLU A 8 -19.36 -8.80 -2.39
C GLU A 8 -20.12 -10.08 -2.00
N GLN A 9 -19.45 -11.24 -1.97
CA GLN A 9 -20.05 -12.50 -1.49
C GLN A 9 -20.38 -12.49 0.01
N GLN A 10 -19.71 -11.67 0.80
CA GLN A 10 -20.01 -11.46 2.22
C GLN A 10 -20.98 -10.31 2.47
N GLY A 11 -21.56 -9.72 1.41
CA GLY A 11 -22.55 -8.66 1.51
C GLY A 11 -21.96 -7.28 1.81
N VAL A 12 -20.66 -7.08 1.63
CA VAL A 12 -19.99 -5.78 1.80
C VAL A 12 -20.04 -5.04 0.47
N ASP A 13 -20.71 -3.90 0.46
CA ASP A 13 -20.84 -3.06 -0.73
C ASP A 13 -19.57 -2.22 -0.95
N ALA A 14 -19.29 -1.86 -2.20
CA ALA A 14 -18.14 -1.01 -2.53
C ALA A 14 -18.23 0.42 -1.94
N THR A 15 -19.42 0.83 -1.51
CA THR A 15 -19.68 2.11 -0.83
C THR A 15 -19.48 2.06 0.68
N ASP A 16 -19.32 0.86 1.26
CA ASP A 16 -19.10 0.69 2.69
C ASP A 16 -17.72 1.21 3.11
N PRO A 17 -17.58 1.74 4.34
CA PRO A 17 -16.29 2.18 4.86
C PRO A 17 -15.35 0.98 5.05
N ILE A 18 -14.23 0.96 4.32
CA ILE A 18 -13.24 -0.11 4.41
C ILE A 18 -11.96 0.43 5.03
N VAL A 19 -11.46 -0.30 6.04
CA VAL A 19 -10.18 -0.01 6.69
C VAL A 19 -9.15 -1.03 6.26
N VAL A 20 -8.08 -0.58 5.62
CA VAL A 20 -6.95 -1.43 5.22
C VAL A 20 -5.86 -1.34 6.28
N VAL A 21 -5.65 -2.42 7.01
CA VAL A 21 -4.59 -2.54 8.02
C VAL A 21 -3.35 -3.17 7.39
N THR A 22 -2.23 -2.44 7.33
CA THR A 22 -0.96 -2.95 6.79
C THR A 22 0.22 -2.17 7.38
N SER A 23 1.47 -2.54 7.09
CA SER A 23 2.65 -1.80 7.57
C SER A 23 2.63 -0.36 7.05
N ASP A 24 3.07 0.60 7.88
CA ASP A 24 2.98 2.05 7.60
C ASP A 24 3.49 2.49 6.21
N PHE A 25 4.52 1.83 5.66
CA PHE A 25 5.08 2.13 4.34
C PHE A 25 4.24 1.58 3.17
N HIS A 26 3.39 0.58 3.41
CA HIS A 26 2.51 0.00 2.39
C HIS A 26 1.10 0.57 2.40
N VAL A 27 0.72 1.32 3.45
CA VAL A 27 -0.63 1.91 3.58
C VAL A 27 -1.02 2.71 2.34
N ARG A 28 -0.13 3.57 1.84
CA ARG A 28 -0.42 4.39 0.65
C ARG A 28 -0.74 3.54 -0.58
N ARG A 29 0.08 2.52 -0.85
CA ARG A 29 -0.11 1.63 -2.00
C ARG A 29 -1.38 0.80 -1.85
N ALA A 30 -1.66 0.33 -0.64
CA ALA A 30 -2.84 -0.48 -0.35
C ALA A 30 -4.14 0.34 -0.52
N VAL A 31 -4.18 1.58 -0.03
CA VAL A 31 -5.30 2.51 -0.23
C VAL A 31 -5.51 2.82 -1.71
N GLN A 32 -4.44 3.04 -2.48
CA GLN A 32 -4.53 3.29 -3.93
C GLN A 32 -5.09 2.09 -4.70
N ILE A 33 -4.68 0.86 -4.36
CA ILE A 33 -5.21 -0.36 -4.98
C ILE A 33 -6.69 -0.54 -4.64
N ALA A 34 -7.10 -0.23 -3.40
CA ALA A 34 -8.50 -0.27 -2.99
C ALA A 34 -9.37 0.77 -3.73
N GLY A 35 -8.88 1.99 -3.90
CA GLY A 35 -9.56 3.00 -4.74
C GLY A 35 -9.71 2.55 -6.19
N LYS A 36 -8.64 1.98 -6.79
CA LYS A 36 -8.71 1.38 -8.14
C LYS A 36 -9.63 0.16 -8.21
N ALA A 37 -9.83 -0.55 -7.10
CA ALA A 37 -10.78 -1.65 -7.01
C ALA A 37 -12.23 -1.16 -6.89
N GLY A 38 -12.48 0.15 -6.85
CA GLY A 38 -13.83 0.74 -6.85
C GLY A 38 -14.41 1.00 -5.46
N PHE A 39 -13.60 0.90 -4.40
CA PHE A 39 -14.04 1.24 -3.05
C PHE A 39 -14.06 2.76 -2.85
N GLY A 40 -15.24 3.32 -2.53
CA GLY A 40 -15.44 4.77 -2.46
C GLY A 40 -14.97 5.43 -1.16
N LYS A 41 -14.88 4.65 -0.07
CA LYS A 41 -14.50 5.14 1.27
C LYS A 41 -13.44 4.21 1.88
N VAL A 42 -12.16 4.48 1.60
CA VAL A 42 -11.05 3.66 2.09
C VAL A 42 -10.17 4.45 3.05
N ALA A 43 -10.05 3.96 4.28
CA ALA A 43 -9.09 4.43 5.28
C ALA A 43 -7.95 3.43 5.42
N GLY A 44 -6.73 3.92 5.62
CA GLY A 44 -5.54 3.10 5.81
C GLY A 44 -5.02 3.20 7.24
N VAL A 45 -4.87 2.08 7.93
CA VAL A 45 -4.26 2.03 9.27
C VAL A 45 -2.89 1.37 9.14
N GLY A 46 -1.85 2.17 9.36
CA GLY A 46 -0.47 1.72 9.38
C GLY A 46 -0.13 1.09 10.73
N ALA A 47 0.23 -0.20 10.73
CA ALA A 47 0.98 -0.75 11.85
C ALA A 47 2.37 -0.09 11.85
N GLY A 48 2.73 0.55 12.96
CA GLY A 48 3.97 1.31 13.09
C GLY A 48 5.18 0.40 12.90
N THR A 49 5.96 0.69 11.86
CA THR A 49 7.25 0.02 11.65
C THR A 49 8.24 0.62 12.66
N PRO A 50 9.05 -0.18 13.37
CA PRO A 50 10.07 0.33 14.29
C PRO A 50 10.94 1.38 13.59
N ILE A 51 11.06 2.57 14.18
CA ILE A 51 11.65 3.75 13.52
C ILE A 51 13.08 3.49 13.03
N TYR A 52 13.80 2.59 13.71
CA TYR A 52 15.15 2.15 13.39
C TYR A 52 15.29 1.39 12.07
N LEU A 53 14.21 0.80 11.55
CA LEU A 53 14.23 0.08 10.27
C LEU A 53 13.94 0.98 9.06
N ARG A 54 13.25 2.11 9.29
CA ARG A 54 12.80 3.02 8.21
C ARG A 54 13.98 3.70 7.52
N TYR A 55 15.01 4.11 8.26
CA TYR A 55 16.20 4.75 7.69
C TYR A 55 17.02 3.81 6.82
N ASN A 56 17.21 2.56 7.25
CA ASN A 56 17.95 1.57 6.46
C ASN A 56 17.21 1.19 5.16
N ALA A 57 15.89 1.06 5.23
CA ALA A 57 15.07 0.78 4.05
C ALA A 57 15.06 1.95 3.06
N TRP A 58 14.92 3.19 3.54
CA TRP A 58 15.01 4.38 2.70
C TRP A 58 16.38 4.54 2.08
N LEU A 59 17.46 4.38 2.86
CA LEU A 59 18.82 4.50 2.35
C LEU A 59 19.08 3.50 1.21
N ARG A 60 18.64 2.25 1.36
CA ARG A 60 18.73 1.24 0.30
C ARG A 60 17.99 1.65 -0.96
N GLU A 61 16.78 2.19 -0.82
CA GLU A 61 15.97 2.65 -1.96
C GLU A 61 16.65 3.82 -2.70
N TYR A 62 17.23 4.78 -1.96
CA TYR A 62 18.00 5.87 -2.57
C TYR A 62 19.23 5.38 -3.32
N PHE A 63 19.98 4.43 -2.76
CA PHE A 63 21.12 3.84 -3.47
C PHE A 63 20.70 3.05 -4.71
N ALA A 64 19.59 2.30 -4.64
CA ALA A 64 19.06 1.56 -5.78
C ALA A 64 18.55 2.49 -6.90
N ALA A 65 17.90 3.59 -6.56
CA ALA A 65 17.44 4.58 -7.52
C ALA A 65 18.61 5.30 -8.20
N ILE A 66 19.62 5.71 -7.42
CA ILE A 66 20.84 6.34 -7.94
C ILE A 66 21.62 5.35 -8.81
N SER A 67 21.79 4.09 -8.37
CA SER A 67 22.48 3.08 -9.15
C SER A 67 21.74 2.76 -10.45
N GLY A 68 20.41 2.65 -10.41
CA GLY A 68 19.61 2.41 -11.62
C GLY A 68 19.69 3.56 -12.62
N TRP A 69 19.77 4.81 -12.14
CA TRP A 69 20.00 5.98 -13.00
C TRP A 69 21.42 5.99 -13.58
N VAL A 70 22.44 5.69 -12.77
CA VAL A 70 23.85 5.61 -13.22
C VAL A 70 24.07 4.47 -14.22
N LEU A 71 23.41 3.33 -14.00
CA LEU A 71 23.55 2.12 -14.83
C LEU A 71 22.61 2.10 -16.04
N ARG A 72 21.71 3.10 -16.18
CA ARG A 72 20.67 3.16 -17.24
C ARG A 72 19.85 1.87 -17.35
N GLU A 73 19.43 1.33 -16.21
CA GLU A 73 18.53 0.17 -16.16
C GLU A 73 17.03 0.58 -16.30
N TYR A 74 16.77 1.83 -16.70
CA TYR A 74 15.45 2.43 -16.96
C TYR A 74 15.38 3.06 -18.35
#